data_AF-A0A103EBC2-F1
#
_entry.id   AF-A0A103EBC2-F1
#
_cell.length_a   1.000
_cell.length_b   1.000
_cell.length_c   1.000
_cell.angle_alpha   90.00
_cell.angle_beta   90.00
_cell.angle_gamma   90.00
#
_symmetry.space_group_name_H-M   'P 1'
#
loop_
_entity.id
_entity.type
_entity.pdbx_description
1 polymer ?
#
loop_
_entity_poly.entity_id
_entity_poly.type
_entity_poly.pdbx_seq_one_letter_code
_entity_poly.pdbx_strand_id
1 'polypeptide(L)'
;MEHSTLQVSNHLPLQQFVAGAVRELERLQYSRRSLERYRVVWQRLISFCHEMRSGDEYSQNLAAQFCTVYQVRAGECLASGQGWRRHIVFALKVLEDFARDGYIERTVTDMQKMQAPASMSRTLRDYELRWTRLNLTVVGFSCWRALARRA
;
A
#
# COMPACT_ATOMS: atom_id res chain seq x y z
N MET A 1 31.91 18.18 -10.41
CA MET A 1 31.02 17.97 -9.26
C MET A 1 29.82 17.19 -9.77
N GLU A 2 29.76 15.93 -9.38
CA GLU A 2 28.81 14.95 -9.89
C GLU A 2 27.45 15.14 -9.21
N HIS A 3 26.41 15.45 -9.99
CA HIS A 3 25.04 15.28 -9.58
C HIS A 3 24.51 14.00 -10.23
N SER A 4 24.99 12.85 -9.74
CA SER A 4 24.37 11.54 -10.01
C SER A 4 23.11 11.42 -9.16
N THR A 5 22.07 12.16 -9.55
CA THR A 5 20.70 11.81 -9.18
C THR A 5 20.39 10.51 -9.90
N LEU A 6 20.33 9.42 -9.13
CA LEU A 6 19.80 8.12 -9.53
C LEU A 6 18.38 8.31 -10.10
N GLN A 7 18.28 8.65 -11.38
CA GLN A 7 17.15 8.25 -12.19
C GLN A 7 17.17 6.73 -12.15
N VAL A 8 16.40 6.14 -11.23
CA VAL A 8 16.07 4.73 -11.34
C VAL A 8 15.48 4.57 -12.74
N SER A 9 16.20 3.84 -13.57
CA SER A 9 16.00 3.75 -15.01
C SER A 9 14.53 3.53 -15.34
N ASN A 10 13.88 4.57 -15.86
CA ASN A 10 12.50 4.53 -16.37
C ASN A 10 12.37 3.65 -17.64
N HIS A 11 13.47 3.02 -18.07
CA HIS A 11 13.53 2.14 -19.24
C HIS A 11 13.62 0.65 -18.89
N LEU A 12 13.40 0.28 -17.62
CA LEU A 12 13.36 -1.12 -17.23
C LEU A 12 12.05 -1.76 -17.72
N PRO A 13 12.10 -3.02 -18.20
CA PRO A 13 10.91 -3.82 -18.43
C PRO A 13 9.98 -3.77 -17.22
N LEU A 14 8.67 -3.65 -17.45
CA LEU A 14 7.66 -3.48 -16.41
C LEU A 14 7.76 -4.59 -15.35
N GLN A 15 8.10 -5.81 -15.76
CA GLN A 15 8.35 -6.93 -14.87
C GLN A 15 9.52 -6.68 -13.91
N GLN A 16 10.64 -6.14 -14.42
CA GLN A 16 11.83 -5.83 -13.61
C GLN A 16 11.55 -4.63 -12.69
N PHE A 17 10.81 -3.65 -13.18
CA PHE A 17 10.37 -2.50 -12.39
C PHE A 17 9.50 -2.93 -11.20
N VAL A 18 8.48 -3.76 -11.45
CA VAL A 18 7.62 -4.33 -10.41
C VAL A 18 8.44 -5.19 -9.44
N ALA A 19 9.40 -5.99 -9.92
CA ALA A 19 10.28 -6.76 -9.05
C ALA A 19 11.17 -5.87 -8.15
N GLY A 20 11.58 -4.70 -8.62
CA GLY A 20 12.23 -3.66 -7.81
C GLY A 20 11.31 -3.16 -6.69
N ALA A 21 10.09 -2.77 -7.03
CA ALA A 21 9.11 -2.28 -6.06
C ALA A 21 8.77 -3.34 -4.99
N VAL A 22 8.63 -4.61 -5.37
CA VAL A 22 8.38 -5.70 -4.41
C VAL A 22 9.55 -5.86 -3.43
N ARG A 23 10.80 -5.80 -3.91
CA ARG A 23 11.99 -5.86 -3.05
C ARG A 23 12.03 -4.72 -2.05
N GLU A 24 11.64 -3.51 -2.46
CA GLU A 24 11.52 -2.38 -1.54
C GLU A 24 10.45 -2.59 -0.47
N LEU A 25 9.27 -3.11 -0.83
CA LEU A 25 8.24 -3.45 0.16
C LEU A 25 8.69 -4.54 1.15
N GLU A 26 9.48 -5.51 0.69
CA GLU A 26 10.09 -6.54 1.53
C GLU A 26 11.14 -5.94 2.49
N ARG A 27 11.99 -5.04 1.99
CA ARG A 27 12.95 -4.27 2.81
C ARG A 27 12.26 -3.47 3.91
N LEU A 28 11.10 -2.90 3.61
CA LEU A 28 10.24 -2.18 4.57
C LEU A 28 9.44 -3.08 5.52
N GLN A 29 9.65 -4.40 5.46
CA GLN A 29 9.01 -5.41 6.31
C GLN A 29 7.48 -5.36 6.26
N TYR A 30 6.90 -5.14 5.07
CA TYR A 30 5.46 -5.32 4.89
C TYR A 30 5.06 -6.77 5.20
N SER A 31 3.92 -6.95 5.87
CA SER A 31 3.39 -8.28 6.14
C SER A 31 3.16 -9.06 4.84
N ARG A 32 3.33 -10.39 4.88
CA ARG A 32 3.07 -11.29 3.75
C ARG A 32 1.71 -11.04 3.10
N ARG A 33 0.67 -10.83 3.91
CA ARG A 33 -0.69 -10.52 3.42
C ARG A 33 -0.77 -9.21 2.65
N SER A 34 0.01 -8.20 3.05
CA SER A 34 0.05 -6.91 2.37
C SER A 34 0.84 -7.00 1.06
N LEU A 35 2.00 -7.66 1.10
CA LEU A 35 2.80 -7.95 -0.10
C LEU A 35 1.99 -8.68 -1.17
N GLU A 36 1.22 -9.70 -0.76
CA GLU A 36 0.38 -10.47 -1.69
C GLU A 36 -0.64 -9.58 -2.41
N ARG A 37 -1.24 -8.61 -1.71
CA ARG A 37 -2.19 -7.68 -2.32
C ARG A 37 -1.55 -6.83 -3.42
N TYR A 38 -0.35 -6.31 -3.18
CA TYR A 38 0.38 -5.55 -4.20
C TYR A 38 0.78 -6.44 -5.36
N ARG A 39 1.35 -7.63 -5.09
CA ARG A 39 1.76 -8.60 -6.11
C ARG A 39 0.60 -8.95 -7.03
N VAL A 40 -0.58 -9.24 -6.50
CA VAL A 40 -1.76 -9.57 -7.31
C VAL A 40 -2.14 -8.41 -8.23
N VAL A 41 -2.19 -7.17 -7.73
CA VAL A 41 -2.53 -6.01 -8.58
C VAL A 41 -1.47 -5.78 -9.66
N TRP A 42 -0.19 -5.81 -9.29
CA TRP A 42 0.90 -5.55 -10.23
C TRP A 42 1.06 -6.66 -11.28
N GLN A 43 0.77 -7.90 -10.93
CA GLN A 43 0.71 -9.00 -11.89
C GLN A 43 -0.41 -8.76 -12.92
N ARG A 44 -1.58 -8.26 -12.48
CA ARG A 44 -2.68 -7.90 -13.39
C ARG A 44 -2.32 -6.72 -14.28
N LEU A 45 -1.55 -5.75 -13.77
CA LEU A 45 -1.02 -4.64 -14.57
C LEU A 45 -0.08 -5.15 -15.68
N ILE A 46 0.82 -6.08 -15.36
CA ILE A 46 1.72 -6.70 -16.34
C ILE A 46 0.92 -7.44 -17.42
N SER A 47 -0.04 -8.28 -17.02
CA SER A 47 -0.93 -8.97 -17.98
C SER A 47 -1.68 -7.99 -18.88
N PHE A 48 -2.23 -6.92 -18.31
CA PHE A 48 -2.90 -5.87 -19.06
C PHE A 48 -1.98 -5.17 -20.08
N CYS A 49 -0.74 -4.89 -19.69
CA CYS A 49 0.25 -4.28 -20.58
C CYS A 49 0.52 -5.15 -21.81
N HIS A 50 0.72 -6.46 -21.60
CA HIS A 50 0.92 -7.43 -22.67
C HIS A 50 -0.31 -7.56 -23.59
N GLU A 51 -1.52 -7.59 -23.02
CA GLU A 51 -2.78 -7.67 -23.78
C GLU A 51 -2.99 -6.43 -24.67
N MET A 52 -2.69 -5.24 -24.14
CA MET A 52 -2.85 -3.97 -24.85
C MET A 52 -1.75 -3.69 -25.88
N ARG A 53 -0.70 -4.54 -25.95
CA ARG A 53 0.54 -4.27 -26.72
C ARG A 53 1.12 -2.87 -26.46
N SER A 54 0.83 -2.34 -25.28
CA SER A 54 1.46 -1.12 -24.80
C SER A 54 2.92 -1.47 -24.50
N GLY A 55 3.86 -0.56 -24.77
CA GLY A 55 5.29 -0.81 -24.60
C GLY A 55 5.62 -1.46 -23.25
N ASP A 56 6.74 -2.18 -23.17
CA ASP A 56 7.10 -3.00 -22.01
C ASP A 56 7.59 -2.17 -20.80
N GLU A 57 7.23 -0.90 -20.70
CA GLU A 57 7.71 0.02 -19.67
C GLU A 57 6.56 0.52 -18.80
N TYR A 58 6.86 0.82 -17.53
CA TYR A 58 5.88 1.48 -16.67
C TYR A 58 5.69 2.93 -17.12
N SER A 59 4.43 3.35 -17.27
CA SER A 59 4.08 4.74 -17.55
C SER A 59 2.81 5.16 -16.81
N GLN A 60 2.69 6.46 -16.53
CA GLN A 60 1.47 7.03 -15.96
C GLN A 60 0.25 6.78 -16.87
N ASN A 61 0.44 6.78 -18.19
CA ASN A 61 -0.62 6.47 -19.15
C ASN A 61 -1.11 5.01 -19.01
N LEU A 62 -0.18 4.05 -18.90
CA LEU A 62 -0.53 2.65 -18.64
C LEU A 62 -1.33 2.50 -17.33
N ALA A 63 -0.87 3.16 -16.26
CA ALA A 63 -1.55 3.17 -14.97
C ALA A 63 -2.96 3.77 -15.06
N ALA A 64 -3.13 4.89 -15.77
CA ALA A 64 -4.42 5.55 -15.98
C ALA A 64 -5.38 4.68 -16.79
N GLN A 65 -4.91 4.04 -17.86
CA GLN A 65 -5.71 3.11 -18.66
C GLN A 65 -6.16 1.89 -17.84
N PHE A 66 -5.24 1.29 -17.08
CA PHE A 66 -5.55 0.17 -16.20
C PHE A 66 -6.59 0.56 -15.14
N CYS A 67 -6.44 1.73 -14.52
CA CYS A 67 -7.41 2.28 -13.57
C CYS A 67 -8.78 2.48 -14.23
N THR A 68 -8.81 3.06 -15.44
CA THR A 68 -10.07 3.32 -16.16
C THR A 68 -10.85 2.04 -16.44
N VAL A 69 -10.14 0.98 -16.83
CA VAL A 69 -10.75 -0.33 -17.14
C VAL A 69 -11.24 -1.05 -15.89
N TYR A 70 -10.46 -1.04 -14.81
CA TYR A 70 -10.71 -1.91 -13.64
C TYR A 70 -11.15 -1.18 -12.37
N GLN A 71 -11.33 0.14 -12.38
CA GLN A 71 -11.82 0.89 -11.22
C GLN A 71 -13.15 0.32 -10.73
N VAL A 72 -13.32 0.29 -9.41
CA VAL A 72 -14.56 -0.13 -8.76
C VAL A 72 -15.49 1.09 -8.71
N ARG A 73 -16.68 0.97 -9.30
CA ARG A 73 -17.67 2.05 -9.26
C ARG A 73 -18.35 2.09 -7.89
N ALA A 74 -18.84 3.28 -7.50
CA ALA A 74 -19.61 3.42 -6.27
C ALA A 74 -20.84 2.49 -6.30
N GLY A 75 -20.99 1.65 -5.29
CA GLY A 75 -22.07 0.66 -5.21
C GLY A 75 -21.86 -0.64 -6.00
N GLU A 76 -20.72 -0.81 -6.68
CA GLU A 76 -20.42 -2.05 -7.41
C GLU A 76 -20.12 -3.22 -6.45
N CYS A 77 -20.95 -4.25 -6.50
CA CYS A 77 -20.68 -5.52 -5.84
C CYS A 77 -19.67 -6.33 -6.65
N LEU A 78 -18.45 -6.46 -6.13
CA LEU A 78 -17.41 -7.26 -6.77
C LEU A 78 -17.70 -8.76 -6.65
N ALA A 79 -17.59 -9.45 -7.78
CA ALA A 79 -17.64 -10.90 -7.81
C ALA A 79 -16.52 -11.55 -6.98
N SER A 80 -16.73 -12.80 -6.56
CA SER A 80 -15.68 -13.61 -5.93
C SER A 80 -14.43 -13.63 -6.82
N GLY A 81 -13.27 -13.33 -6.24
CA GLY A 81 -12.00 -13.25 -6.97
C GLY A 81 -11.65 -11.87 -7.54
N GLN A 82 -12.58 -10.90 -7.54
CA GLN A 82 -12.29 -9.51 -7.97
C GLN A 82 -11.91 -8.57 -6.82
N GLY A 83 -11.75 -9.08 -5.60
CA GLY A 83 -11.43 -8.26 -4.42
C GLY A 83 -10.15 -7.43 -4.56
N TRP A 84 -9.22 -7.84 -5.43
CA TRP A 84 -8.01 -7.08 -5.75
C TRP A 84 -8.29 -5.72 -6.38
N ARG A 85 -9.43 -5.54 -7.08
CA ARG A 85 -9.82 -4.26 -7.70
C ARG A 85 -9.93 -3.12 -6.68
N ARG A 86 -10.29 -3.44 -5.43
CA ARG A 86 -10.35 -2.47 -4.32
C ARG A 86 -8.98 -1.89 -3.95
N HIS A 87 -7.90 -2.55 -4.36
CA HIS A 87 -6.54 -2.16 -4.01
C HIS A 87 -5.81 -1.48 -5.16
N ILE A 88 -6.43 -1.34 -6.35
CA ILE A 88 -5.79 -0.78 -7.54
C ILE A 88 -5.24 0.61 -7.28
N VAL A 89 -6.07 1.54 -6.81
CA VAL A 89 -5.68 2.94 -6.61
C VAL A 89 -4.45 3.05 -5.70
N PHE A 90 -4.47 2.34 -4.57
CA PHE A 90 -3.36 2.40 -3.62
C PHE A 90 -2.10 1.69 -4.14
N ALA A 91 -2.26 0.55 -4.82
CA ALA A 91 -1.14 -0.19 -5.38
C ALA A 91 -0.47 0.54 -6.55
N LEU A 92 -1.24 1.28 -7.36
CA LEU A 92 -0.69 2.13 -8.43
C LEU A 92 0.01 3.35 -7.86
N LYS A 93 -0.55 3.99 -6.81
CA LYS A 93 0.12 5.09 -6.13
C LYS A 93 1.51 4.69 -5.62
N VAL A 94 1.63 3.52 -5.00
CA VAL A 94 2.93 3.01 -4.52
C VAL A 94 3.91 2.78 -5.67
N LEU A 95 3.45 2.30 -6.83
CA LEU A 95 4.32 2.21 -8.02
C LEU A 95 4.71 3.57 -8.58
N GLU A 96 3.81 4.54 -8.55
CA GLU A 96 4.08 5.90 -9.00
C GLU A 96 5.11 6.58 -8.09
N ASP A 97 4.95 6.46 -6.78
CA ASP A 97 5.91 6.95 -5.79
C ASP A 97 7.28 6.28 -6.03
N PHE A 98 7.31 4.97 -6.28
CA PHE A 98 8.54 4.26 -6.63
C PHE A 98 9.15 4.71 -7.96
N ALA A 99 8.34 4.99 -9.00
CA ALA A 99 8.81 5.49 -10.28
C ALA A 99 9.44 6.88 -10.16
N ARG A 100 8.85 7.74 -9.32
CA ARG A 100 9.28 9.12 -9.13
C ARG A 100 10.52 9.21 -8.25
N ASP A 101 10.52 8.50 -7.12
CA ASP A 101 11.48 8.69 -6.05
C ASP A 101 12.56 7.60 -6.05
N GLY A 102 12.33 6.46 -6.71
CA GLY A 102 13.24 5.32 -6.76
C GLY A 102 13.23 4.44 -5.51
N TYR A 103 12.44 4.80 -4.50
CA TYR A 103 12.22 4.04 -3.27
C TYR A 103 10.77 4.19 -2.82
N ILE A 104 10.34 3.34 -1.90
CA ILE A 104 9.01 3.42 -1.30
C ILE A 104 9.15 3.93 0.12
N GLU A 105 8.36 4.95 0.47
CA GLU A 105 8.21 5.35 1.86
C GLU A 105 6.98 4.69 2.48
N ARG A 106 7.18 4.08 3.65
CA ARG A 106 6.05 3.67 4.46
C ARG A 106 5.47 4.92 5.11
N THR A 107 4.31 5.39 4.62
CA THR A 107 3.56 6.43 5.33
C THR A 107 3.11 5.86 6.66
N VAL A 108 3.88 6.11 7.72
CA VAL A 108 3.45 5.85 9.08
C VAL A 108 2.44 6.94 9.38
N THR A 109 1.16 6.60 9.36
CA THR A 109 0.14 7.46 9.94
C THR A 109 0.49 7.60 11.42
N ASP A 110 1.03 8.76 11.77
CA ASP A 110 1.34 9.10 13.15
C ASP A 110 0.01 9.20 13.90
N MET A 111 -0.38 8.09 14.52
CA MET A 111 -1.63 8.03 15.28
C MET A 111 -1.63 9.02 16.45
N GLN A 112 -0.46 9.52 16.89
CA GLN A 112 -0.38 10.57 17.92
C GLN A 112 -0.89 11.92 17.41
N LYS A 113 -0.84 12.16 16.08
CA LYS A 113 -1.37 13.36 15.44
C LYS A 113 -2.84 13.23 15.05
N MET A 114 -3.40 12.02 15.06
CA MET A 114 -4.84 11.80 14.88
C MET A 114 -5.55 12.11 16.19
N GLN A 115 -5.95 13.36 16.39
CA GLN A 115 -6.87 13.70 17.47
C GLN A 115 -8.22 13.06 17.18
N ALA A 116 -8.56 12.00 17.92
CA ALA A 116 -9.90 11.44 17.88
C ALA A 116 -10.88 12.52 18.39
N PRO A 117 -11.97 12.82 17.65
CA PRO A 117 -13.01 13.71 18.13
C PRO A 117 -13.50 13.24 19.51
N ALA A 118 -13.77 14.17 20.42
CA ALA A 118 -14.19 13.85 21.79
C ALA A 118 -15.43 12.92 21.82
N SER A 119 -16.28 12.99 20.79
CA SER A 119 -17.44 12.12 20.59
C SER A 119 -17.09 10.64 20.39
N MET A 120 -15.88 10.32 19.91
CA MET A 120 -15.41 8.94 19.69
C MET A 120 -14.60 8.38 20.87
N SER A 121 -14.26 9.21 21.87
CA SER A 121 -13.43 8.81 23.03
C SER A 121 -14.04 7.64 23.82
N ARG A 122 -15.37 7.63 23.97
CA ARG A 122 -16.10 6.57 24.69
C ARG A 122 -16.04 5.25 23.94
N THR A 123 -16.25 5.28 22.62
CA THR A 123 -16.18 4.10 21.76
C THR A 123 -14.78 3.50 21.73
N LEU A 124 -13.73 4.33 21.71
CA LEU A 124 -12.36 3.86 21.79
C LEU A 124 -12.06 3.21 23.15
N ARG A 125 -12.48 3.83 24.26
CA ARG A 125 -12.32 3.27 25.61
C ARG A 125 -13.06 1.93 25.76
N ASP A 126 -14.26 1.81 25.21
CA ASP A 126 -15.04 0.57 25.21
C ASP A 126 -14.36 -0.53 24.37
N TYR A 127 -13.70 -0.15 23.27
CA TYR A 127 -12.89 -1.07 22.47
C TYR A 127 -11.67 -1.56 23.28
N GLU A 128 -10.95 -0.66 23.95
CA GLU A 128 -9.80 -0.98 24.81
C GLU A 128 -10.17 -1.91 25.98
N LEU A 129 -11.30 -1.64 26.65
CA LEU A 129 -11.83 -2.49 27.73
C LEU A 129 -12.21 -3.89 27.24
N ARG A 130 -12.75 -4.00 26.03
CA ARG A 130 -13.11 -5.29 25.43
C ARG A 130 -11.87 -6.12 25.08
N TRP A 131 -10.80 -5.45 24.64
CA TRP A 131 -9.51 -6.08 24.36
C TRP A 131 -8.77 -6.53 25.63
N THR A 132 -8.80 -5.76 26.71
CA THR A 132 -8.18 -6.14 28.00
C THR A 132 -8.89 -7.31 28.67
N ARG A 133 -10.18 -7.54 28.38
CA ARG A 133 -10.94 -8.68 28.91
C ARG A 133 -10.70 -10.01 28.17
N LEU A 134 -10.09 -9.97 26.99
CA LEU A 134 -9.91 -11.14 26.11
C LEU A 134 -8.50 -11.76 26.12
N ASN A 135 -7.57 -11.29 26.97
CA ASN A 135 -6.28 -11.91 27.30
C ASN A 135 -5.63 -12.75 26.17
N LEU A 136 -5.44 -12.14 24.99
CA LEU A 136 -4.57 -12.68 23.94
C LEU A 136 -3.27 -11.88 23.95
N THR A 137 -2.29 -12.40 24.68
CA THR A 137 -0.89 -11.99 24.65
C THR A 137 -0.30 -12.26 23.26
N VAL A 138 -0.15 -11.23 22.43
CA VAL A 138 0.89 -11.20 21.38
C VAL A 138 1.47 -9.78 21.27
N VAL A 139 2.56 -9.56 22.00
CA VAL A 139 3.82 -8.84 21.63
C VAL A 139 3.79 -7.41 21.06
N GLY A 140 2.64 -6.81 20.72
CA GLY A 140 2.58 -5.45 20.15
C GLY A 140 2.48 -4.29 21.16
N PHE A 141 2.25 -4.58 22.45
CA PHE A 141 1.81 -3.57 23.42
C PHE A 141 2.91 -2.82 24.18
N SER A 142 4.18 -3.21 24.01
CA SER A 142 5.30 -2.58 24.69
C SER A 142 5.44 -1.09 24.36
N CYS A 143 4.94 -0.66 23.19
CA CYS A 143 4.97 0.74 22.76
C CYS A 143 3.84 1.58 23.37
N TRP A 144 2.67 1.00 23.67
CA TRP A 144 1.50 1.75 24.16
C TRP A 144 1.59 2.07 25.67
N ARG A 145 2.18 1.17 26.46
CA ARG A 145 2.29 1.34 27.92
C ARG A 145 3.22 2.51 28.32
N ALA A 146 4.05 3.00 27.41
CA ALA A 146 4.90 4.17 27.60
C ALA A 146 4.14 5.51 27.49
N LEU A 147 3.02 5.56 26.73
CA LEU A 147 2.24 6.78 26.56
C LEU A 147 1.23 7.04 27.69
N ALA A 148 0.74 5.99 28.36
CA ALA A 148 -0.31 6.12 29.37
C ALA A 148 0.18 6.62 30.75
N ARG A 149 1.48 6.92 30.93
CA ARG A 149 2.07 7.39 32.20
C ARG A 149 2.46 8.88 32.22
N ARG A 150 2.06 9.66 31.21
CA ARG A 150 2.47 11.07 31.10
C ARG A 150 1.35 12.03 30.70
N ALA A 151 0.12 11.74 31.13
CA ALA A 151 -1.01 12.66 31.10
C ALA A 151 -1.46 12.95 32.54
#